data_AF-A0A2T6N4I8-F1
#
_entry.id   AF-A0A2T6N4I8-F1
#
_cell.length_a   1.000
_cell.length_b   1.000
_cell.length_c   1.000
_cell.angle_alpha   90.00
_cell.angle_beta   90.00
_cell.angle_gamma   90.00
#
_symmetry.space_group_name_H-M   'P 1'
#
loop_
_entity.id
_entity.type
_entity.pdbx_description
1 polymer ?
#
loop_
_entity_poly.entity_id
_entity_poly.type
_entity_poly.pdbx_seq_one_letter_code
_entity_poly.pdbx_strand_id
1 'polypeptide(L)'
;MEIAIRQDQGSHHLPCNRLFMGLLMLANAALPLSLSAAAWLPREMAVFELVNQQRAVNNLDPLRWDDRLHQSARRHSRSMAENNFFSHTNLTGSDGESFDDRVTGAGYDWRIGGENIAGGYGRSYPPAVPMEPLDAARHVLYGTIDLAEIDDFFSNPVSSWDDVGVGVTGSEWDAWQSHKMGENEGQGGWMGSQGHRDNILNGLFDDIGVGYVWEPDDIANILLDDGSFVDFPLHTYWTQVFASGDSPAPVPLPGAVWLLLSGLLSLILAGRPGGGISRPASGADFAAA
;
A
#
# COMPACT_ATOMS: atom_id res chain seq x y z
N MET A 1 56.03 72.95 -19.89
CA MET A 1 57.05 71.90 -19.85
C MET A 1 56.33 70.62 -20.24
N GLU A 2 56.67 70.11 -21.44
CA GLU A 2 56.37 68.82 -22.12
C GLU A 2 55.02 68.09 -21.88
N ILE A 3 54.16 67.83 -22.89
CA ILE A 3 54.29 66.86 -24.03
C ILE A 3 54.41 65.41 -23.45
N ALA A 4 53.58 64.39 -23.71
CA ALA A 4 52.94 63.84 -24.92
C ALA A 4 51.79 62.84 -24.53
N ILE A 5 50.62 62.79 -25.19
CA ILE A 5 50.16 61.99 -26.37
C ILE A 5 49.46 60.64 -26.06
N ARG A 6 48.11 60.70 -26.19
CA ARG A 6 47.13 59.86 -26.92
C ARG A 6 47.40 58.40 -27.40
N GLN A 7 46.35 57.58 -27.17
CA GLN A 7 45.74 56.46 -27.94
C GLN A 7 46.58 55.17 -28.13
N ASP A 8 46.03 53.95 -28.12
CA ASP A 8 45.02 53.48 -29.08
C ASP A 8 44.50 52.03 -28.81
N GLN A 9 43.33 51.74 -29.39
CA GLN A 9 42.70 50.49 -29.86
C GLN A 9 42.61 49.20 -29.01
N GLY A 10 41.45 48.52 -29.13
CA GLY A 10 41.38 47.06 -29.00
C GLY A 10 40.02 46.45 -28.67
N SER A 11 39.05 46.50 -29.57
CA SER A 11 37.80 45.73 -29.49
C SER A 11 37.99 44.33 -30.11
N HIS A 12 37.88 43.23 -29.36
CA HIS A 12 37.64 41.89 -29.95
C HIS A 12 36.94 40.91 -28.98
N HIS A 13 35.76 40.44 -29.43
CA HIS A 13 35.15 39.11 -29.34
C HIS A 13 35.38 38.16 -28.13
N LEU A 14 34.24 37.61 -27.67
CA LEU A 14 34.03 36.52 -26.69
C LEU A 14 34.92 35.27 -26.93
N PRO A 15 35.01 34.38 -25.91
CA PRO A 15 34.21 33.17 -26.07
C PRO A 15 33.34 32.82 -24.85
N CYS A 16 32.11 32.41 -25.16
CA CYS A 16 31.30 31.50 -24.36
C CYS A 16 32.04 30.17 -24.07
N ASN A 17 31.57 29.47 -23.04
CA ASN A 17 31.92 28.10 -22.63
C ASN A 17 33.28 27.91 -21.95
N ARG A 18 33.27 27.88 -20.61
CA ARG A 18 33.53 26.68 -19.78
C ARG A 18 33.70 27.07 -18.31
N LEU A 19 32.65 26.92 -17.51
CA LEU A 19 32.79 26.38 -16.15
C LEU A 19 31.55 25.50 -15.89
N PHE A 20 31.64 24.30 -16.43
CA PHE A 20 30.79 23.16 -16.10
C PHE A 20 31.28 22.61 -14.74
N MET A 21 30.35 22.12 -13.92
CA MET A 21 30.56 21.33 -12.71
C MET A 21 31.24 22.00 -11.50
N GLY A 22 30.41 22.35 -10.52
CA GLY A 22 30.82 22.61 -9.15
C GLY A 22 29.72 22.24 -8.15
N LEU A 23 28.93 21.21 -8.42
CA LEU A 23 27.98 20.63 -7.46
C LEU A 23 27.95 19.10 -7.65
N LEU A 24 29.02 18.43 -7.23
CA LEU A 24 29.01 17.00 -6.94
C LEU A 24 30.18 16.70 -6.00
N MET A 25 29.96 15.77 -5.07
CA MET A 25 30.92 15.20 -4.10
C MET A 25 30.92 15.79 -2.69
N LEU A 26 29.76 15.65 -2.02
CA LEU A 26 29.74 15.00 -0.70
C LEU A 26 28.68 13.87 -0.73
N ALA A 27 28.86 12.93 -1.65
CA ALA A 27 28.18 11.64 -1.64
C ALA A 27 29.27 10.57 -1.52
N ASN A 28 29.70 10.28 -0.28
CA ASN A 28 30.44 9.06 0.02
C ASN A 28 30.60 8.87 1.54
N ALA A 29 29.49 8.45 2.17
CA ALA A 29 29.47 7.60 3.37
C ALA A 29 28.04 7.13 3.67
N ALA A 30 27.30 6.65 2.66
CA ALA A 30 26.03 5.95 2.88
C ALA A 30 26.26 4.46 2.62
N LEU A 31 26.89 3.78 3.59
CA LEU A 31 26.94 2.33 3.68
C LEU A 31 25.68 1.83 4.43
N PRO A 32 25.29 0.55 4.26
CA PRO A 32 23.94 0.10 3.93
C PRO A 32 22.96 0.18 5.11
N LEU A 33 22.26 1.30 5.25
CA LEU A 33 21.16 1.44 6.21
C LEU A 33 19.78 1.22 5.58
N SER A 34 19.70 0.94 4.28
CA SER A 34 18.42 0.85 3.57
C SER A 34 17.79 -0.55 3.53
N LEU A 35 18.57 -1.63 3.46
CA LEU A 35 18.01 -2.99 3.48
C LEU A 35 17.43 -3.38 4.86
N SER A 36 17.96 -2.81 5.95
CA SER A 36 17.54 -3.13 7.30
C SER A 36 16.38 -2.26 7.80
N ALA A 37 15.76 -1.42 6.98
CA ALA A 37 14.56 -0.68 7.37
C ALA A 37 13.27 -1.35 6.85
N ALA A 38 13.32 -2.01 5.68
CA ALA A 38 12.22 -2.77 5.08
C ALA A 38 11.70 -3.90 5.96
N ALA A 39 12.65 -4.66 6.51
CA ALA A 39 12.38 -5.87 7.28
C ALA A 39 11.76 -5.58 8.66
N TRP A 40 11.64 -4.30 9.05
CA TRP A 40 11.16 -3.90 10.38
C TRP A 40 9.93 -3.01 10.36
N LEU A 41 9.42 -2.66 9.18
CA LEU A 41 8.12 -2.02 9.09
C LEU A 41 7.05 -3.03 9.55
N PRO A 42 6.16 -2.65 10.48
CA PRO A 42 4.97 -3.45 10.74
C PRO A 42 4.21 -3.68 9.43
N ARG A 43 3.60 -4.87 9.29
CA ARG A 43 2.81 -5.26 8.10
C ARG A 43 1.77 -4.20 7.73
N GLU A 44 1.13 -3.63 8.75
CA GLU A 44 0.14 -2.57 8.62
C GLU A 44 0.72 -1.30 7.97
N MET A 45 1.96 -0.96 8.30
CA MET A 45 2.65 0.20 7.71
C MET A 45 3.05 -0.05 6.25
N ALA A 46 3.46 -1.28 5.90
CA ALA A 46 3.72 -1.63 4.51
C ALA A 46 2.47 -1.48 3.62
N VAL A 47 1.29 -1.85 4.14
CA VAL A 47 0.00 -1.60 3.45
C VAL A 47 -0.27 -0.10 3.33
N PHE A 48 -0.09 0.67 4.40
CA PHE A 48 -0.27 2.13 4.38
C PHE A 48 0.56 2.81 3.29
N GLU A 49 1.84 2.43 3.17
CA GLU A 49 2.75 2.96 2.15
C GLU A 49 2.28 2.59 0.74
N LEU A 50 1.91 1.33 0.48
CA LEU A 50 1.41 0.93 -0.85
C LEU A 50 0.07 1.58 -1.22
N VAL A 51 -0.83 1.79 -0.25
CA VAL A 51 -2.06 2.56 -0.46
C VAL A 51 -1.76 3.98 -0.91
N ASN A 52 -0.84 4.67 -0.22
CA ASN A 52 -0.48 6.03 -0.59
C ASN A 52 0.30 6.11 -1.90
N GLN A 53 1.06 5.07 -2.26
CA GLN A 53 1.63 4.94 -3.59
C GLN A 53 0.52 4.85 -4.66
N GLN A 54 -0.49 4.02 -4.46
CA GLN A 54 -1.63 3.92 -5.38
C GLN A 54 -2.41 5.23 -5.49
N ARG A 55 -2.58 5.95 -4.38
CA ARG A 55 -3.18 7.28 -4.40
C ARG A 55 -2.32 8.28 -5.18
N ALA A 56 -1.01 8.27 -4.99
CA ALA A 56 -0.09 9.16 -5.71
C ALA A 56 -0.11 8.95 -7.22
N VAL A 57 -0.07 7.69 -7.71
CA VAL A 57 -0.14 7.41 -9.15
C VAL A 57 -1.51 7.76 -9.76
N ASN A 58 -2.54 7.87 -8.93
CA ASN A 58 -3.88 8.35 -9.29
C ASN A 58 -4.09 9.86 -9.04
N ASN A 59 -3.03 10.62 -8.72
CA ASN A 59 -3.08 12.06 -8.43
C ASN A 59 -3.99 12.44 -7.25
N LEU A 60 -4.11 11.57 -6.25
CA LEU A 60 -4.82 11.83 -5.01
C LEU A 60 -3.85 12.22 -3.90
N ASP A 61 -4.33 13.04 -2.95
CA ASP A 61 -3.57 13.38 -1.75
C ASP A 61 -3.33 12.13 -0.89
N PRO A 62 -2.14 11.99 -0.29
CA PRO A 62 -1.85 10.87 0.59
C PRO A 62 -2.72 10.94 1.86
N LEU A 63 -3.17 9.77 2.32
CA LEU A 63 -3.81 9.59 3.60
C LEU A 63 -2.79 9.75 4.73
N ARG A 64 -3.25 10.26 5.86
CA ARG A 64 -2.47 10.29 7.11
C ARG A 64 -2.76 9.07 7.95
N TRP A 65 -1.73 8.54 8.59
CA TRP A 65 -1.91 7.50 9.59
C TRP A 65 -2.58 8.08 10.85
N ASP A 66 -3.67 7.46 11.30
CA ASP A 66 -4.33 7.78 12.57
C ASP A 66 -4.36 6.56 13.50
N ASP A 67 -3.78 6.70 14.69
CA ASP A 67 -3.63 5.62 15.67
C ASP A 67 -4.97 5.09 16.20
N ARG A 68 -6.03 5.90 16.19
CA ARG A 68 -7.37 5.50 16.63
C ARG A 68 -8.04 4.65 15.57
N LEU A 69 -7.93 5.04 14.30
CA LEU A 69 -8.37 4.20 13.18
C LEU A 69 -7.59 2.88 13.12
N HIS A 70 -6.28 2.91 13.38
CA HIS A 70 -5.46 1.69 13.49
C HIS A 70 -5.94 0.78 14.62
N GLN A 71 -6.23 1.36 15.78
CA GLN A 71 -6.77 0.61 16.91
C GLN A 71 -8.13 -0.02 16.58
N SER A 72 -9.02 0.72 15.93
CA SER A 72 -10.31 0.22 15.44
C SER A 72 -10.12 -0.98 14.50
N ALA A 73 -9.31 -0.79 13.45
CA ALA A 73 -9.01 -1.81 12.45
C ALA A 73 -8.44 -3.09 13.08
N ARG A 74 -7.46 -2.95 13.98
CA ARG A 74 -6.78 -4.09 14.61
C ARG A 74 -7.68 -4.83 15.60
N ARG A 75 -8.57 -4.13 16.30
CA ARG A 75 -9.61 -4.75 17.15
C ARG A 75 -10.58 -5.57 16.30
N HIS A 76 -10.98 -5.06 15.14
CA HIS A 76 -11.88 -5.78 14.25
C HIS A 76 -11.24 -7.03 13.65
N SER A 77 -10.01 -6.93 13.13
CA SER A 77 -9.23 -8.09 12.67
C SER A 77 -9.08 -9.17 13.75
N ARG A 78 -8.86 -8.76 15.00
CA ARG A 78 -8.81 -9.66 16.15
C ARG A 78 -10.16 -10.32 16.42
N SER A 79 -11.25 -9.55 16.38
CA SER A 79 -12.58 -10.10 16.62
C SER A 79 -12.94 -11.17 15.59
N MET A 80 -12.66 -10.90 14.31
CA MET A 80 -12.86 -11.86 13.21
C MET A 80 -12.09 -13.17 13.45
N ALA A 81 -10.82 -13.08 13.85
CA ALA A 81 -9.97 -14.23 14.14
C ALA A 81 -10.43 -15.00 15.39
N GLU A 82 -10.67 -14.32 16.51
CA GLU A 82 -10.98 -14.96 17.79
C GLU A 82 -12.40 -15.55 17.83
N ASN A 83 -13.30 -15.12 16.95
CA ASN A 83 -14.72 -15.48 16.98
C ASN A 83 -15.24 -16.15 15.70
N ASN A 84 -14.36 -16.59 14.79
CA ASN A 84 -14.69 -17.36 13.58
C ASN A 84 -15.75 -16.70 12.68
N PHE A 85 -15.56 -15.42 12.38
CA PHE A 85 -16.39 -14.74 11.39
C PHE A 85 -15.56 -13.83 10.47
N PHE A 86 -16.09 -13.53 9.30
CA PHE A 86 -15.55 -12.58 8.34
C PHE A 86 -16.68 -11.67 7.86
N SER A 87 -16.75 -10.47 8.44
CA SER A 87 -17.89 -9.56 8.30
C SER A 87 -17.45 -8.12 8.60
N HIS A 88 -18.09 -7.15 7.95
CA HIS A 88 -17.97 -5.73 8.34
C HIS A 88 -18.64 -5.42 9.69
N THR A 89 -19.57 -6.26 10.14
CA THR A 89 -20.24 -6.13 11.43
C THR A 89 -19.61 -7.12 12.41
N ASN A 90 -19.20 -6.65 13.57
CA ASN A 90 -18.74 -7.54 14.62
C ASN A 90 -19.95 -8.36 15.10
N LEU A 91 -19.89 -9.69 14.96
CA LEU A 91 -21.00 -10.59 15.30
C LEU A 91 -20.95 -11.09 16.77
N THR A 92 -20.08 -10.51 17.58
CA THR A 92 -19.95 -10.84 19.00
C THR A 92 -20.90 -9.98 19.86
N GLY A 93 -21.65 -10.61 20.76
CA GLY A 93 -22.61 -9.92 21.64
C GLY A 93 -24.07 -9.92 21.13
N SER A 94 -24.97 -9.27 21.87
CA SER A 94 -26.42 -9.26 21.60
C SER A 94 -26.84 -8.35 20.45
N ASP A 95 -26.05 -7.33 20.13
CA ASP A 95 -26.44 -6.23 19.22
C ASP A 95 -25.49 -6.03 18.04
N GLY A 96 -24.35 -6.74 18.02
CA GLY A 96 -23.26 -6.53 17.08
C GLY A 96 -22.61 -5.13 17.21
N GLU A 97 -21.40 -4.96 16.70
CA GLU A 97 -20.73 -3.66 16.66
C GLU A 97 -20.47 -3.30 15.19
N SER A 98 -21.08 -2.23 14.70
CA SER A 98 -20.89 -1.75 13.33
C SER A 98 -19.54 -1.06 13.17
N PHE A 99 -19.14 -0.80 11.93
CA PHE A 99 -17.97 0.05 11.63
C PHE A 99 -18.08 1.42 12.33
N ASP A 100 -19.25 2.06 12.25
CA ASP A 100 -19.55 3.35 12.86
C ASP A 100 -19.29 3.34 14.37
N ASP A 101 -19.76 2.29 15.05
CA ASP A 101 -19.58 2.09 16.49
C ASP A 101 -18.09 1.93 16.84
N ARG A 102 -17.35 1.14 16.04
CA ARG A 102 -15.91 0.91 16.26
C ARG A 102 -15.08 2.18 16.10
N VAL A 103 -15.33 2.97 15.04
CA VAL A 103 -14.60 4.22 14.79
C VAL A 103 -14.94 5.26 15.87
N THR A 104 -16.21 5.40 16.22
CA THR A 104 -16.66 6.31 17.30
C THR A 104 -16.09 5.88 18.66
N GLY A 105 -16.11 4.58 18.96
CA GLY A 105 -15.58 3.99 20.18
C GLY A 105 -14.06 4.08 20.31
N ALA A 106 -13.33 4.19 19.19
CA ALA A 106 -11.91 4.52 19.17
C ALA A 106 -11.62 6.02 19.44
N GLY A 107 -12.67 6.85 19.51
CA GLY A 107 -12.57 8.27 19.82
C GLY A 107 -12.14 9.13 18.63
N TYR A 108 -12.46 8.71 17.40
CA TYR A 108 -12.26 9.50 16.19
C TYR A 108 -13.57 10.22 15.83
N ASP A 109 -13.53 11.55 15.63
CA ASP A 109 -14.70 12.34 15.23
C ASP A 109 -14.85 12.37 13.70
N TRP A 110 -15.60 11.42 13.16
CA TRP A 110 -15.72 11.22 11.71
C TRP A 110 -17.01 11.82 11.14
N ARG A 111 -16.97 12.15 9.85
CA ARG A 111 -18.11 12.60 9.04
C ARG A 111 -18.42 11.65 7.89
N ILE A 112 -17.38 11.05 7.33
CA ILE A 112 -17.43 10.04 6.29
C ILE A 112 -16.35 9.01 6.60
N GLY A 113 -16.64 7.73 6.34
CA GLY A 113 -15.70 6.64 6.52
C GLY A 113 -15.99 5.48 5.59
N GLY A 114 -15.05 4.55 5.51
CA GLY A 114 -15.16 3.31 4.75
C GLY A 114 -14.26 2.24 5.36
N GLU A 115 -14.57 0.97 5.08
CA GLU A 115 -13.82 -0.17 5.58
C GLU A 115 -13.52 -1.17 4.47
N ASN A 116 -12.30 -1.67 4.44
CA ASN A 116 -11.94 -2.85 3.65
C ASN A 116 -11.51 -3.97 4.61
N ILE A 117 -11.98 -5.19 4.42
CA ILE A 117 -11.50 -6.37 5.13
C ILE A 117 -10.91 -7.40 4.16
N ALA A 118 -9.93 -8.16 4.62
CA ALA A 118 -9.35 -9.25 3.85
C ALA A 118 -8.92 -10.42 4.76
N GLY A 119 -9.08 -11.63 4.25
CA GLY A 119 -8.81 -12.89 4.95
C GLY A 119 -7.96 -13.80 4.09
N GLY A 120 -6.98 -14.49 4.67
CA GLY A 120 -6.08 -15.40 3.95
C GLY A 120 -4.90 -14.72 3.27
N TYR A 121 -5.03 -13.47 2.86
CA TYR A 121 -3.92 -12.77 2.23
C TYR A 121 -2.67 -12.62 3.11
N GLY A 122 -1.50 -12.57 2.47
CA GLY A 122 -0.20 -12.39 3.13
C GLY A 122 0.33 -13.59 3.90
N ARG A 123 -0.05 -14.82 3.53
CA ARG A 123 0.51 -16.07 4.05
C ARG A 123 1.07 -16.96 2.94
N SER A 124 2.22 -17.59 3.17
CA SER A 124 2.70 -18.70 2.33
C SER A 124 1.90 -19.97 2.65
N TYR A 125 1.80 -20.91 1.70
CA TYR A 125 1.14 -22.20 1.93
C TYR A 125 1.79 -23.30 1.06
N PRO A 126 1.98 -24.55 1.54
CA PRO A 126 1.99 -25.03 2.94
C PRO A 126 3.40 -25.06 3.59
N PRO A 127 3.55 -24.85 4.92
CA PRO A 127 2.51 -24.52 5.91
C PRO A 127 2.06 -23.05 5.83
N ALA A 128 0.89 -22.75 6.41
CA ALA A 128 0.36 -21.38 6.54
C ALA A 128 1.23 -20.55 7.49
N VAL A 129 2.15 -19.75 6.93
CA VAL A 129 3.03 -18.85 7.69
C VAL A 129 2.92 -17.43 7.17
N PRO A 130 2.94 -16.40 8.04
CA PRO A 130 2.95 -15.01 7.60
C PRO A 130 4.12 -14.75 6.65
N MET A 131 3.83 -14.08 5.54
CA MET A 131 4.87 -13.55 4.65
C MET A 131 5.62 -12.39 5.34
N GLU A 132 6.78 -12.05 4.78
CA GLU A 132 7.49 -10.82 5.12
C GLU A 132 6.59 -9.59 4.91
N PRO A 133 6.78 -8.49 5.66
CA PRO A 133 5.82 -7.39 5.68
C PRO A 133 5.42 -6.82 4.32
N LEU A 134 6.40 -6.59 3.44
CA LEU A 134 6.16 -6.02 2.12
C LEU A 134 5.48 -7.01 1.17
N ASP A 135 5.82 -8.29 1.25
CA ASP A 135 5.18 -9.33 0.43
C ASP A 135 3.75 -9.56 0.91
N ALA A 136 3.51 -9.54 2.22
CA ALA A 136 2.16 -9.60 2.77
C ALA A 136 1.29 -8.43 2.30
N ALA A 137 1.86 -7.21 2.29
CA ALA A 137 1.18 -6.00 1.82
C ALA A 137 0.86 -6.06 0.32
N ARG A 138 1.81 -6.50 -0.51
CA ARG A 138 1.57 -6.73 -1.95
C ARG A 138 0.51 -7.79 -2.19
N HIS A 139 0.57 -8.88 -1.43
CA HIS A 139 -0.37 -9.97 -1.58
C HIS A 139 -1.80 -9.52 -1.26
N VAL A 140 -2.04 -8.80 -0.17
CA VAL A 140 -3.38 -8.30 0.16
C VAL A 140 -3.86 -7.19 -0.78
N LEU A 141 -2.95 -6.33 -1.24
CA LEU A 141 -3.33 -5.19 -2.08
C LEU A 141 -3.58 -5.60 -3.54
N TYR A 142 -2.77 -6.51 -4.10
CA TYR A 142 -2.78 -6.87 -5.51
C TYR A 142 -3.15 -8.32 -5.79
N GLY A 143 -3.24 -9.17 -4.78
CA GLY A 143 -3.50 -10.61 -4.96
C GLY A 143 -2.29 -11.40 -5.48
N THR A 144 -1.11 -10.78 -5.53
CA THR A 144 0.14 -11.45 -5.93
C THR A 144 1.36 -10.81 -5.30
N ILE A 145 2.45 -11.58 -5.25
CA ILE A 145 3.80 -11.12 -4.91
C ILE A 145 4.76 -11.23 -6.09
N ASP A 146 4.28 -11.72 -7.23
CA ASP A 146 5.05 -11.87 -8.46
C ASP A 146 4.81 -10.67 -9.37
N LEU A 147 5.84 -9.83 -9.51
CA LEU A 147 5.76 -8.64 -10.35
C LEU A 147 5.59 -9.01 -11.83
N ALA A 148 6.12 -10.17 -12.26
CA ALA A 148 6.01 -10.62 -13.64
C ALA A 148 4.55 -10.92 -14.01
N GLU A 149 3.75 -11.40 -13.05
CA GLU A 149 2.32 -11.65 -13.26
C GLU A 149 1.55 -10.36 -13.57
N ILE A 150 1.90 -9.27 -12.87
CA ILE A 150 1.34 -7.93 -13.12
C ILE A 150 1.85 -7.39 -14.47
N ASP A 151 3.14 -7.48 -14.75
CA ASP A 151 3.76 -6.99 -16.01
C ASP A 151 3.21 -7.70 -17.24
N ASP A 152 3.02 -9.02 -17.17
CA ASP A 152 2.47 -9.82 -18.27
C ASP A 152 0.98 -9.51 -18.54
N PHE A 153 0.24 -9.05 -17.51
CA PHE A 153 -1.19 -8.78 -17.62
C PHE A 153 -1.49 -7.35 -18.08
N PHE A 154 -0.88 -6.35 -17.45
CA PHE A 154 -1.17 -4.96 -17.76
C PHE A 154 -0.42 -4.50 -19.02
N SER A 155 -1.10 -3.76 -19.89
CA SER A 155 -0.51 -3.30 -21.16
C SER A 155 0.62 -2.26 -20.99
N ASN A 156 0.81 -1.74 -19.78
CA ASN A 156 1.89 -0.84 -19.44
C ASN A 156 3.03 -1.64 -18.80
N PRO A 157 4.27 -1.57 -19.33
CA PRO A 157 5.38 -2.32 -18.77
C PRO A 157 5.65 -1.87 -17.33
N VAL A 158 5.62 -2.82 -16.42
CA VAL A 158 5.87 -2.64 -14.99
C VAL A 158 7.28 -3.14 -14.70
N SER A 159 8.24 -2.21 -14.72
CA SER A 159 9.65 -2.56 -14.48
C SER A 159 10.00 -2.69 -13.00
N SER A 160 9.14 -2.16 -12.14
CA SER A 160 9.29 -2.15 -10.69
C SER A 160 7.92 -2.06 -10.00
N TRP A 161 7.88 -2.38 -8.71
CA TRP A 161 6.66 -2.20 -7.91
C TRP A 161 6.20 -0.73 -7.83
N ASP A 162 7.08 0.24 -8.12
CA ASP A 162 6.73 1.66 -8.16
C ASP A 162 5.82 2.01 -9.35
N ASP A 163 5.91 1.24 -10.43
CA ASP A 163 5.15 1.44 -11.68
C ASP A 163 3.74 0.82 -11.63
N VAL A 164 3.46 -0.01 -10.62
CA VAL A 164 2.17 -0.71 -10.50
C VAL A 164 1.03 0.29 -10.34
N GLY A 165 0.05 0.20 -11.23
CA GLY A 165 -1.13 1.08 -11.23
C GLY A 165 -0.95 2.38 -12.04
N VAL A 166 0.26 2.71 -12.52
CA VAL A 166 0.49 3.89 -13.35
C VAL A 166 -0.25 3.74 -14.68
N GLY A 167 -1.21 4.64 -14.92
CA GLY A 167 -2.01 4.63 -16.15
C GLY A 167 -2.97 3.44 -16.26
N VAL A 168 -3.19 2.69 -15.17
CA VAL A 168 -4.14 1.58 -15.12
C VAL A 168 -5.53 2.11 -14.77
N THR A 169 -6.52 1.75 -15.58
CA THR A 169 -7.92 2.13 -15.41
C THR A 169 -8.66 1.18 -14.48
N GLY A 170 -9.81 1.62 -13.95
CA GLY A 170 -10.69 0.75 -13.16
C GLY A 170 -11.10 -0.53 -13.91
N SER A 171 -11.39 -0.44 -15.20
CA SER A 171 -11.73 -1.61 -16.04
C SER A 171 -10.58 -2.60 -16.20
N GLU A 172 -9.32 -2.14 -16.18
CA GLU A 172 -8.17 -3.03 -16.21
C GLU A 172 -7.97 -3.73 -14.87
N TRP A 173 -8.21 -3.04 -13.75
CA TRP A 173 -8.25 -3.68 -12.43
C TRP A 173 -9.40 -4.71 -12.29
N ASP A 174 -10.58 -4.43 -12.86
CA ASP A 174 -11.69 -5.39 -12.87
C ASP A 174 -11.37 -6.62 -13.74
N ALA A 175 -10.62 -6.42 -14.83
CA ALA A 175 -10.10 -7.50 -15.65
C ALA A 175 -9.06 -8.34 -14.88
N TRP A 176 -8.20 -7.69 -14.09
CA TRP A 176 -7.23 -8.37 -13.21
C TRP A 176 -7.93 -9.28 -12.19
N GLN A 177 -8.98 -8.80 -11.53
CA GLN A 177 -9.82 -9.63 -10.66
C GLN A 177 -10.38 -10.85 -11.39
N SER A 178 -10.89 -10.65 -12.61
CA SER A 178 -11.44 -11.74 -13.43
C SER A 178 -10.38 -12.77 -13.83
N HIS A 179 -9.16 -12.31 -14.11
CA HIS A 179 -8.02 -13.16 -14.41
C HIS A 179 -7.66 -14.06 -13.22
N LYS A 180 -7.45 -13.49 -12.03
CA LYS A 180 -7.09 -14.25 -10.82
C LYS A 180 -8.13 -15.30 -10.43
N MET A 181 -9.41 -14.94 -10.54
CA MET A 181 -10.51 -15.88 -10.31
C MET A 181 -10.52 -17.02 -11.36
N GLY A 182 -10.20 -16.71 -12.63
CA GLY A 182 -10.11 -17.69 -13.71
C GLY A 182 -8.95 -18.68 -13.56
N GLU A 183 -7.86 -18.29 -12.90
CA GLU A 183 -6.71 -19.17 -12.61
C GLU A 183 -6.90 -20.04 -11.37
N ASN A 184 -8.00 -19.87 -10.63
CA ASN A 184 -8.23 -20.47 -9.30
C ASN A 184 -7.15 -20.07 -8.27
N GLU A 185 -6.58 -18.88 -8.40
CA GLU A 185 -5.51 -18.37 -7.54
C GLU A 185 -6.02 -17.43 -6.43
N GLY A 186 -7.34 -17.27 -6.29
CA GLY A 186 -7.95 -16.33 -5.35
C GLY A 186 -8.37 -15.02 -6.02
N GLN A 187 -8.68 -13.99 -5.22
CA GLN A 187 -9.07 -12.67 -5.72
C GLN A 187 -7.82 -11.81 -6.02
N GLY A 188 -7.94 -10.81 -6.88
CA GLY A 188 -6.88 -9.86 -7.25
C GLY A 188 -6.55 -8.82 -6.18
N GLY A 189 -6.71 -9.18 -4.91
CA GLY A 189 -6.55 -8.30 -3.75
C GLY A 189 -7.54 -7.14 -3.75
N TRP A 190 -7.32 -6.19 -2.86
CA TRP A 190 -8.17 -5.00 -2.75
C TRP A 190 -8.20 -4.15 -4.03
N MET A 191 -7.10 -4.01 -4.76
CA MET A 191 -7.09 -3.22 -5.99
C MET A 191 -7.87 -3.89 -7.13
N GLY A 192 -7.89 -5.22 -7.20
CA GLY A 192 -8.71 -5.95 -8.17
C GLY A 192 -10.21 -5.79 -7.93
N SER A 193 -10.64 -5.63 -6.68
CA SER A 193 -12.06 -5.54 -6.33
C SER A 193 -12.57 -4.10 -6.31
N GLN A 194 -13.59 -3.81 -7.13
CA GLN A 194 -14.11 -2.45 -7.31
C GLN A 194 -14.47 -1.74 -6.01
N GLY A 195 -15.24 -2.37 -5.11
CA GLY A 195 -15.66 -1.74 -3.85
C GLY A 195 -14.47 -1.33 -2.97
N HIS A 196 -13.46 -2.20 -2.87
CA HIS A 196 -12.28 -1.94 -2.05
C HIS A 196 -11.40 -0.84 -2.66
N ARG A 197 -11.22 -0.91 -3.98
CA ARG A 197 -10.48 0.09 -4.75
C ARG A 197 -11.15 1.45 -4.66
N ASP A 198 -12.48 1.50 -4.69
CA ASP A 198 -13.25 2.73 -4.53
C ASP A 198 -12.98 3.37 -3.15
N ASN A 199 -12.87 2.59 -2.07
CA ASN A 199 -12.46 3.09 -0.76
C ASN A 199 -11.01 3.63 -0.78
N ILE A 200 -10.05 2.88 -1.33
CA ILE A 200 -8.62 3.27 -1.40
C ILE A 200 -8.43 4.57 -2.19
N LEU A 201 -9.15 4.72 -3.30
CA LEU A 201 -9.04 5.86 -4.22
C LEU A 201 -10.09 6.95 -3.95
N ASN A 202 -10.81 6.88 -2.83
CA ASN A 202 -11.75 7.92 -2.46
C ASN A 202 -10.99 9.20 -2.04
N GLY A 203 -11.16 10.27 -2.81
CA GLY A 203 -10.57 11.58 -2.54
C GLY A 203 -11.20 12.34 -1.35
N LEU A 204 -12.26 11.81 -0.73
CA LEU A 204 -12.89 12.40 0.46
C LEU A 204 -12.28 11.93 1.78
N PHE A 205 -11.43 10.90 1.76
CA PHE A 205 -10.73 10.43 2.95
C PHE A 205 -9.39 11.14 3.12
N ASP A 206 -9.09 11.51 4.36
CA ASP A 206 -7.85 12.19 4.74
C ASP A 206 -6.98 11.35 5.69
N ASP A 207 -7.57 10.33 6.31
CA ASP A 207 -6.96 9.50 7.35
C ASP A 207 -7.23 8.02 7.10
N ILE A 208 -6.29 7.18 7.55
CA ILE A 208 -6.36 5.73 7.50
C ILE A 208 -5.75 5.09 8.74
N GLY A 209 -6.31 3.96 9.14
CA GLY A 209 -5.67 2.99 9.99
C GLY A 209 -5.75 1.59 9.39
N VAL A 210 -4.69 0.81 9.54
CA VAL A 210 -4.64 -0.57 9.03
C VAL A 210 -4.43 -1.53 10.20
N GLY A 211 -5.20 -2.61 10.28
CA GLY A 211 -5.08 -3.68 11.26
C GLY A 211 -4.67 -4.99 10.62
N TYR A 212 -3.83 -5.75 11.32
CA TYR A 212 -3.44 -7.12 10.95
C TYR A 212 -3.44 -8.05 12.15
N VAL A 213 -3.97 -9.25 11.97
CA VAL A 213 -3.88 -10.37 12.93
C VAL A 213 -3.49 -11.64 12.19
N TRP A 214 -2.57 -12.40 12.79
CA TRP A 214 -2.25 -13.77 12.41
C TRP A 214 -2.68 -14.70 13.54
N GLU A 215 -3.48 -15.71 13.20
CA GLU A 215 -3.97 -16.74 14.09
C GLU A 215 -3.41 -18.11 13.62
N PRO A 216 -2.34 -18.61 14.27
CA PRO A 216 -1.73 -19.90 13.91
C PRO A 216 -2.67 -21.08 14.09
N ASP A 217 -3.57 -21.01 15.07
CA ASP A 217 -4.47 -22.10 15.46
C ASP A 217 -5.89 -21.89 14.88
N ASP A 218 -5.99 -21.08 13.82
CA ASP A 218 -7.25 -20.76 13.17
C ASP A 218 -7.95 -22.01 12.65
N ILE A 219 -9.29 -22.00 12.68
CA ILE A 219 -10.13 -23.15 12.37
C ILE A 219 -11.07 -22.87 11.19
N ALA A 220 -11.53 -23.93 10.55
CA ALA A 220 -12.57 -23.86 9.52
C ALA A 220 -13.94 -23.48 10.12
N ASN A 221 -14.92 -23.26 9.24
CA ASN A 221 -16.31 -22.84 9.54
C ASN A 221 -16.43 -21.36 9.94
N ILE A 222 -15.81 -20.51 9.13
CA ILE A 222 -15.84 -19.06 9.32
C ILE A 222 -17.16 -18.52 8.76
N LEU A 223 -17.95 -17.85 9.60
CA LEU A 223 -19.25 -17.27 9.25
C LEU A 223 -19.08 -16.01 8.40
N LEU A 224 -19.79 -15.93 7.27
CA LEU A 224 -19.80 -14.78 6.37
C LEU A 224 -21.02 -13.88 6.57
N ASP A 225 -20.97 -12.67 6.00
CA ASP A 225 -22.05 -11.68 6.02
C ASP A 225 -23.41 -12.18 5.50
N ASP A 226 -23.40 -13.09 4.52
CA ASP A 226 -24.62 -13.66 3.93
C ASP A 226 -25.18 -14.86 4.72
N GLY A 227 -24.57 -15.18 5.88
CA GLY A 227 -24.91 -16.32 6.71
C GLY A 227 -24.35 -17.64 6.21
N SER A 228 -23.58 -17.65 5.12
CA SER A 228 -22.84 -18.83 4.66
C SER A 228 -21.55 -19.04 5.45
N PHE A 229 -20.87 -20.17 5.21
CA PHE A 229 -19.65 -20.55 5.91
C PHE A 229 -18.54 -20.92 4.95
N VAL A 230 -17.32 -20.63 5.37
CA VAL A 230 -16.08 -21.07 4.71
C VAL A 230 -15.51 -22.26 5.49
N ASP A 231 -15.34 -23.40 4.82
CA ASP A 231 -14.87 -24.66 5.44
C ASP A 231 -13.33 -24.82 5.39
N PHE A 232 -12.59 -23.74 5.62
CA PHE A 232 -11.13 -23.77 5.79
C PHE A 232 -10.67 -22.52 6.57
N PRO A 233 -9.51 -22.59 7.27
CA PRO A 233 -8.99 -21.46 8.04
C PRO A 233 -8.37 -20.37 7.14
N LEU A 234 -8.51 -19.12 7.57
CA LEU A 234 -7.91 -17.95 6.92
C LEU A 234 -6.50 -17.70 7.42
N HIS A 235 -6.23 -17.93 8.71
CA HIS A 235 -5.00 -17.64 9.45
C HIS A 235 -4.57 -16.18 9.50
N THR A 236 -4.95 -15.36 8.52
CA THR A 236 -4.61 -13.94 8.47
C THR A 236 -5.87 -13.11 8.24
N TYR A 237 -5.97 -12.02 8.99
CA TYR A 237 -7.10 -11.10 8.96
C TYR A 237 -6.56 -9.68 8.87
N TRP A 238 -7.12 -8.92 7.93
CA TRP A 238 -6.75 -7.54 7.62
C TRP A 238 -7.98 -6.66 7.68
N THR A 239 -7.78 -5.41 8.12
CA THR A 239 -8.80 -4.38 8.09
C THR A 239 -8.15 -3.04 7.71
N GLN A 240 -8.70 -2.29 6.77
CA GLN A 240 -8.40 -0.88 6.54
C GLN A 240 -9.61 -0.07 6.96
N VAL A 241 -9.38 0.97 7.74
CA VAL A 241 -10.40 1.93 8.19
C VAL A 241 -10.00 3.28 7.62
N PHE A 242 -10.84 3.84 6.75
CA PHE A 242 -10.66 5.16 6.17
C PHE A 242 -11.64 6.14 6.81
N ALA A 243 -11.23 7.38 7.04
CA ALA A 243 -12.14 8.41 7.53
C ALA A 243 -11.71 9.84 7.16
N SER A 244 -12.65 10.78 7.30
CA SER A 244 -12.40 12.22 7.39
C SER A 244 -13.35 12.85 8.41
N GLY A 245 -12.91 13.88 9.12
CA GLY A 245 -13.73 14.63 10.08
C GLY A 245 -12.96 15.30 11.22
N ASP A 246 -11.90 14.66 11.70
CA ASP A 246 -11.20 15.03 12.94
C ASP A 246 -9.86 15.75 12.72
N SER A 247 -9.61 16.15 11.48
CA SER A 247 -8.27 16.50 11.04
C SER A 247 -8.05 18.00 10.94
N PRO A 248 -6.95 18.54 11.51
CA PRO A 248 -6.55 19.90 11.20
C PRO A 248 -6.21 19.98 9.71
N ALA A 249 -6.52 21.12 9.08
CA ALA A 249 -6.38 21.31 7.63
C ALA A 249 -5.02 20.79 7.12
N PRO A 250 -4.98 20.03 6.02
CA PRO A 250 -3.76 19.39 5.54
C PRO A 250 -2.70 20.43 5.16
N VAL A 251 -1.42 20.07 5.33
CA VAL A 251 -0.35 20.65 4.51
C VAL A 251 -0.27 19.76 3.27
N PRO A 252 -0.85 20.15 2.12
CA PRO A 252 -0.78 19.33 0.92
C PRO A 252 0.67 19.23 0.49
N LEU A 253 1.26 18.05 0.64
CA LEU A 253 2.44 17.69 -0.12
C LEU A 253 1.92 17.07 -1.42
N PRO A 254 2.23 17.64 -2.59
CA PRO A 254 1.89 17.02 -3.87
C PRO A 254 2.33 15.55 -3.87
N GLY A 255 1.54 14.61 -4.41
CA GLY A 255 1.85 13.18 -4.40
C GLY A 255 3.26 12.82 -4.90
N ALA A 256 3.80 13.61 -5.84
CA ALA A 256 5.19 13.50 -6.30
C ALA A 256 6.25 13.75 -5.20
N VAL A 257 5.95 14.61 -4.22
CA VAL A 257 6.81 14.88 -3.06
C VAL A 257 6.70 13.75 -2.03
N TRP A 258 5.53 13.12 -1.89
CA TRP A 258 5.35 11.96 -1.03
C TRP A 258 6.15 10.75 -1.53
N LEU A 259 6.11 10.46 -2.84
CA LEU A 259 6.95 9.40 -3.46
C LEU A 259 8.46 9.62 -3.22
N LEU A 260 8.90 10.88 -3.16
CA LEU A 260 10.30 11.22 -2.86
C LEU A 260 10.65 11.09 -1.37
N LEU A 261 9.66 11.17 -0.47
CA LEU A 261 9.85 11.16 0.99
C LEU A 261 9.52 9.83 1.65
N SER A 262 8.69 8.97 1.05
CA SER A 262 8.20 7.69 1.63
C SER A 262 9.28 6.62 1.81
N GLY A 263 10.56 6.90 1.52
CA GLY A 263 11.67 5.99 1.78
C GLY A 263 11.67 4.70 0.94
N LEU A 264 10.61 4.43 0.17
CA LEU A 264 10.47 3.29 -0.74
C LEU A 264 11.57 3.26 -1.82
N LEU A 265 12.06 4.43 -2.25
CA LEU A 265 13.17 4.54 -3.20
C LEU A 265 14.47 3.84 -2.73
N SER A 266 14.67 3.67 -1.43
CA SER A 266 15.88 3.02 -0.89
C SER A 266 15.73 1.53 -0.60
N LEU A 267 14.49 1.02 -0.63
CA LEU A 267 14.15 -0.36 -0.25
C LEU A 267 14.15 -1.31 -1.47
N ILE A 268 14.29 -0.75 -2.68
CA ILE A 268 14.06 -1.43 -3.96
C ILE A 268 15.36 -1.81 -4.69
N LEU A 269 16.54 -1.41 -4.21
CA LEU A 269 17.83 -1.83 -4.83
C LEU A 269 18.29 -3.25 -4.46
N ALA A 270 17.56 -3.96 -3.59
CA ALA A 270 17.78 -5.38 -3.33
C ALA A 270 16.84 -6.24 -4.18
N GLY A 271 16.98 -6.17 -5.51
CA GLY A 271 16.49 -7.23 -6.38
C GLY A 271 17.09 -8.55 -5.92
N ARG A 272 16.29 -9.41 -5.29
CA ARG A 272 16.72 -10.76 -4.97
C ARG A 272 16.85 -11.49 -6.32
N PRO A 273 18.02 -12.03 -6.70
CA PRO A 273 18.14 -12.80 -7.92
C PRO A 273 17.16 -13.97 -7.83
N GLY A 274 16.38 -14.17 -8.90
CA GLY A 274 15.29 -15.13 -9.00
C GLY A 274 15.67 -16.51 -8.47
N GLY A 275 15.38 -16.74 -7.19
CA GLY A 275 15.25 -18.07 -6.63
C GLY A 275 13.78 -18.40 -6.74
N GLY A 276 13.46 -19.46 -7.48
CA GLY A 276 12.09 -19.87 -7.80
C GLY A 276 11.15 -19.64 -6.63
N ILE A 277 10.31 -18.62 -6.76
CA ILE A 277 9.30 -18.29 -5.77
C ILE A 277 8.24 -19.37 -5.95
N SER A 278 8.05 -20.19 -4.92
CA SER A 278 6.88 -21.04 -4.84
C SER A 278 5.66 -20.13 -5.00
N ARG A 279 4.91 -20.29 -6.12
CA ARG A 279 3.58 -19.70 -6.28
C ARG A 279 2.84 -19.88 -4.95
N PRO A 280 2.16 -18.85 -4.42
CA PRO A 280 1.29 -19.06 -3.27
C PRO A 280 0.38 -20.24 -3.64
N ALA A 281 0.50 -21.34 -2.90
CA ALA A 281 -0.37 -22.47 -3.15
C ALA A 281 -1.81 -22.01 -2.93
N SER A 282 -2.72 -22.47 -3.79
CA SER A 282 -4.14 -22.13 -3.81
C SER A 282 -4.81 -22.35 -2.44
N GLY A 283 -4.71 -21.37 -1.55
CA GLY A 283 -5.60 -21.16 -0.44
C GLY A 283 -6.64 -20.16 -0.89
N ALA A 284 -7.90 -20.36 -0.55
CA ALA A 284 -8.89 -19.36 -0.92
C ALA A 284 -8.71 -18.13 -0.02
N ASP A 285 -8.57 -16.99 -0.69
CA ASP A 285 -8.42 -15.68 -0.09
C ASP A 285 -9.72 -14.90 -0.29
N PHE A 286 -10.05 -14.07 0.69
CA PHE A 286 -11.32 -13.32 0.74
C PHE A 286 -11.05 -11.84 0.93
N ALA A 287 -11.89 -11.02 0.32
CA ALA A 287 -11.94 -9.59 0.57
C ALA A 287 -13.40 -9.11 0.52
N ALA A 288 -13.80 -8.22 1.43
CA ALA A 288 -15.08 -7.49 1.39
C ALA A 288 -14.90 -5.98 1.69
N ALA A 289 -15.70 -5.14 1.01
CA ALA A 289 -15.69 -3.67 1.05
C ALA A 289 -17.09 -3.09 1.18
#